data_AF-A0A0N8PSA7-F1
#
_entry.id   AF-A0A0N8PSA7-F1
#
_cell.length_a   1.000
_cell.length_b   1.000
_cell.length_c   1.000
_cell.angle_alpha   90.00
_cell.angle_beta   90.00
_cell.angle_gamma   90.00
#
_symmetry.space_group_name_H-M   'P 1'
#
loop_
_entity.id
_entity.type
_entity.pdbx_description
1 polymer ?
#
loop_
_entity_poly.entity_id
_entity_poly.type
_entity_poly.pdbx_seq_one_letter_code
_entity_poly.pdbx_strand_id
1 'polypeptide(L)'
;MKAVASATAGFRHAAAANGAASRENMAVSSQEIIRLRCPNCQRAVDAGVWTLVDAAERPDLAASLRDETLNVAVCPACGQQWPASVPMLYHDPANRRVYFAVPANTDEHQRHIAK
;
A
#
# COMPACT_ATOMS: atom_id res chain seq x y z
N MET A 1 -19.28 -65.08 -37.00
CA MET A 1 -18.89 -65.56 -35.65
C MET A 1 -18.75 -64.35 -34.74
N LYS A 2 -19.59 -64.27 -33.71
CA LYS A 2 -19.56 -63.24 -32.65
C LYS A 2 -18.53 -63.63 -31.59
N ALA A 3 -17.85 -62.64 -31.00
CA ALA A 3 -17.33 -62.58 -29.62
C ALA A 3 -16.21 -61.53 -29.55
N VAL A 4 -15.95 -60.76 -28.49
CA VAL A 4 -16.65 -60.28 -27.28
C VAL A 4 -15.83 -59.02 -26.91
N ALA A 5 -16.51 -57.93 -26.53
CA ALA A 5 -15.86 -56.71 -26.06
C ALA A 5 -15.15 -56.94 -24.72
N SER A 6 -13.91 -56.44 -24.57
CA SER A 6 -13.25 -56.33 -23.27
C SER A 6 -12.82 -54.88 -23.07
N ALA A 7 -13.50 -54.22 -22.14
CA ALA A 7 -13.18 -52.87 -21.70
C ALA A 7 -12.03 -52.95 -20.68
N THR A 8 -10.92 -52.29 -20.98
CA THR A 8 -9.86 -52.05 -19.99
C THR A 8 -9.71 -50.54 -19.83
N ALA A 9 -10.22 -50.04 -18.69
CA ALA A 9 -10.10 -48.66 -18.29
C ALA A 9 -8.62 -48.34 -17.99
N GLY A 10 -7.95 -47.66 -18.92
CA GLY A 10 -6.61 -47.11 -18.71
C GLY A 10 -6.68 -45.88 -17.81
N PHE A 11 -5.98 -45.94 -16.68
CA PHE A 11 -5.83 -44.83 -15.73
C PHE A 11 -5.24 -43.59 -16.42
N ARG A 12 -6.03 -42.50 -16.44
CA ARG A 12 -5.61 -41.17 -16.88
C ARG A 12 -4.60 -40.60 -15.87
N HIS A 13 -3.35 -40.39 -16.29
CA HIS A 13 -2.45 -39.48 -15.57
C HIS A 13 -2.66 -38.08 -16.15
N ALA A 14 -3.58 -37.32 -15.54
CA ALA A 14 -3.64 -35.88 -15.73
C ALA A 14 -2.44 -35.24 -15.01
N ALA A 15 -1.65 -34.45 -15.74
CA ALA A 15 -0.65 -33.58 -15.16
C ALA A 15 -1.34 -32.55 -14.25
N ALA A 16 -1.27 -32.77 -12.94
CA ALA A 16 -1.71 -31.77 -11.97
C ALA A 16 -0.63 -30.69 -11.88
N ALA A 17 -0.89 -29.55 -12.51
CA ALA A 17 -0.20 -28.29 -12.24
C ALA A 17 -0.54 -27.85 -10.80
N ASN A 18 0.16 -28.38 -9.80
CA ASN A 18 0.02 -27.97 -8.42
C ASN A 18 1.24 -27.13 -8.00
N GLY A 19 1.09 -25.81 -8.09
CA GLY A 19 2.11 -24.87 -7.62
C GLY A 19 1.70 -23.39 -7.65
N ALA A 20 0.40 -23.07 -7.66
CA ALA A 20 -0.08 -21.69 -7.79
C ALA A 20 -1.34 -21.46 -6.92
N ALA A 21 -1.23 -21.61 -5.60
CA ALA A 21 -2.30 -21.25 -4.68
C ALA A 21 -1.79 -21.09 -3.22
N SER A 22 -1.00 -20.04 -2.95
CA SER A 22 -0.69 -19.60 -1.56
C SER A 22 -0.23 -18.12 -1.45
N ARG A 23 -0.71 -17.20 -2.30
CA ARG A 23 -0.40 -15.75 -2.23
C ARG A 23 -1.65 -14.85 -2.29
N GLU A 24 -2.81 -15.36 -1.91
CA GLU A 24 -4.04 -14.57 -1.90
C GLU A 24 -4.12 -13.67 -0.66
N ASN A 25 -3.95 -12.36 -0.91
CA ASN A 25 -4.44 -11.21 -0.14
C ASN A 25 -3.98 -11.01 1.31
N MET A 26 -2.74 -10.57 1.50
CA MET A 26 -2.49 -9.53 2.50
C MET A 26 -2.25 -8.23 1.76
N ALA A 27 -3.17 -7.27 1.91
CA ALA A 27 -2.91 -5.89 1.53
C ALA A 27 -1.69 -5.41 2.33
N VAL A 28 -0.67 -4.92 1.65
CA VAL A 28 0.57 -4.45 2.27
C VAL A 28 0.40 -2.96 2.62
N SER A 29 -0.24 -2.23 1.72
CA SER A 29 -0.56 -0.82 1.88
C SER A 29 -1.47 -0.60 3.09
N SER A 30 -1.11 0.34 3.95
CA SER A 30 -1.74 0.54 5.26
C SER A 30 -2.13 2.00 5.46
N GLN A 31 -3.34 2.21 5.97
CA GLN A 31 -3.89 3.51 6.30
C GLN A 31 -4.25 3.57 7.79
N GLU A 32 -4.03 4.73 8.39
CA GLU A 32 -4.36 5.04 9.77
C GLU A 32 -5.27 6.27 9.83
N ILE A 33 -6.02 6.41 10.93
CA ILE A 33 -6.75 7.64 11.22
C ILE A 33 -5.99 8.37 12.32
N ILE A 34 -5.60 9.61 12.05
CA ILE A 34 -4.93 10.46 13.04
C ILE A 34 -5.73 11.72 13.31
N ARG A 35 -5.58 12.24 14.54
CA ARG A 35 -6.19 13.50 14.97
C ARG A 35 -5.20 14.65 14.79
N LEU A 36 -5.51 15.56 13.87
CA LEU A 36 -4.76 16.78 13.59
C LEU A 36 -5.48 18.02 14.10
N ARG A 37 -4.78 19.16 14.16
CA ARG A 37 -5.39 20.49 14.34
C ARG A 37 -5.19 21.29 13.06
N CYS A 38 -6.25 21.91 12.57
CA CYS A 38 -6.16 22.80 11.42
C CYS A 38 -5.26 24.00 11.75
N PRO A 39 -4.21 24.30 10.96
CA PRO A 39 -3.31 25.41 11.26
C PRO A 39 -4.00 26.78 11.13
N ASN A 40 -5.07 26.87 10.34
CA ASN A 40 -5.81 28.12 10.13
C ASN A 40 -6.83 28.41 11.25
N CYS A 41 -7.75 27.48 11.53
CA CYS A 41 -8.86 27.72 12.47
C CYS A 41 -8.81 26.88 13.76
N GLN A 42 -7.77 26.06 13.95
CA GLN A 42 -7.53 25.24 15.14
C GLN A 42 -8.57 24.14 15.45
N ARG A 43 -9.54 23.92 14.54
CA ARG A 43 -10.50 22.80 14.64
C ARG A 43 -9.75 21.46 14.58
N ALA A 44 -10.15 20.52 15.42
CA ALA A 44 -9.68 19.14 15.35
C ALA A 44 -10.21 18.47 14.08
N VAL A 45 -9.34 17.75 13.36
CA VAL A 45 -9.66 17.03 12.12
C VAL A 45 -9.20 15.59 12.28
N ASP A 46 -10.07 14.63 11.97
CA ASP A 46 -9.65 13.23 11.79
C ASP A 46 -9.26 13.08 10.31
N ALA A 47 -8.01 12.71 10.05
CA ALA A 47 -7.50 12.52 8.71
C ALA A 47 -7.08 11.07 8.51
N GLY A 48 -7.53 10.46 7.41
CA GLY A 48 -6.99 9.19 6.92
C GLY A 48 -5.63 9.45 6.27
N VAL A 49 -4.59 8.81 6.77
CA VAL A 49 -3.21 8.95 6.29
C VAL A 49 -2.63 7.59 5.95
N TRP A 50 -1.91 7.50 4.84
CA TRP A 50 -1.19 6.30 4.43
C TRP A 50 0.18 6.27 5.09
N THR A 51 0.48 5.20 5.83
CA THR A 51 1.77 4.98 6.51
C THR A 51 2.63 3.95 5.78
N LEU A 52 2.03 3.13 4.92
CA LEU A 52 2.72 2.27 3.96
C LEU A 52 1.99 2.31 2.62
N VAL A 53 2.72 2.57 1.54
CA VAL A 53 2.23 2.43 0.17
C VAL A 53 3.11 1.45 -0.60
N ASP A 54 2.51 0.35 -1.08
CA ASP A 54 3.12 -0.51 -2.08
C ASP A 54 2.68 -0.04 -3.48
N ALA A 55 3.64 0.32 -4.31
CA ALA A 55 3.38 0.93 -5.61
C ALA A 55 2.75 -0.02 -6.64
N ALA A 56 2.97 -1.34 -6.50
CA ALA A 56 2.35 -2.33 -7.38
C ALA A 56 0.92 -2.65 -6.94
N GLU A 57 0.67 -2.65 -5.63
CA GLU A 57 -0.67 -2.82 -5.06
C GLU A 57 -1.56 -1.59 -5.28
N ARG A 58 -1.02 -0.38 -5.07
CA ARG A 58 -1.74 0.91 -5.09
C ARG A 58 -1.09 1.93 -6.02
N PRO A 59 -1.18 1.74 -7.35
CA PRO A 59 -0.61 2.66 -8.33
C PRO A 59 -1.27 4.05 -8.30
N ASP A 60 -2.53 4.14 -7.84
CA ASP A 60 -3.27 5.38 -7.61
C ASP A 60 -2.61 6.23 -6.51
N LEU A 61 -2.27 5.62 -5.36
CA LEU A 61 -1.58 6.32 -4.28
C LEU A 61 -0.15 6.71 -4.67
N ALA A 62 0.53 5.88 -5.47
CA ALA A 62 1.82 6.23 -6.03
C ALA A 62 1.74 7.45 -6.96
N ALA A 63 0.65 7.61 -7.72
CA ALA A 63 0.39 8.82 -8.50
C ALA A 63 0.13 10.02 -7.58
N SER A 64 -0.75 9.89 -6.59
CA SER A 64 -1.00 10.96 -5.61
C SER A 64 0.25 11.41 -4.87
N LEU A 65 1.19 10.49 -4.57
CA LEU A 65 2.47 10.84 -3.96
C LEU A 65 3.34 11.70 -4.89
N ARG A 66 3.40 11.34 -6.19
CA ARG A 66 4.16 12.12 -7.20
C ARG A 66 3.54 13.49 -7.45
N ASP A 67 2.22 13.58 -7.34
CA ASP A 67 1.47 14.82 -7.51
C ASP A 67 1.40 15.66 -6.22
N GLU A 68 2.08 15.25 -5.15
CA GLU A 68 2.10 15.92 -3.83
C GLU A 68 0.71 16.06 -3.19
N THR A 69 -0.24 15.19 -3.55
CA THR A 69 -1.62 15.18 -3.03
C THR A 69 -1.88 14.08 -1.99
N LEU A 70 -0.96 13.13 -1.84
CA LEU A 70 -1.06 12.10 -0.81
C LEU A 70 -0.83 12.69 0.58
N ASN A 71 -1.58 12.21 1.59
CA ASN A 71 -1.47 12.64 2.98
C ASN A 71 -1.66 14.16 3.17
N VAL A 72 -2.50 14.78 2.33
CA VAL A 72 -2.96 16.16 2.52
C VAL A 72 -4.27 16.15 3.30
N ALA A 73 -4.28 16.78 4.47
CA ALA A 73 -5.49 16.96 5.27
C ALA A 73 -6.28 18.17 4.76
N VAL A 74 -7.61 18.06 4.77
CA VAL A 74 -8.55 19.13 4.41
C VAL A 74 -9.40 19.45 5.63
N CYS A 75 -9.47 20.72 6.04
CA CYS A 75 -10.33 21.12 7.15
C CYS A 75 -11.78 21.27 6.67
N PRO A 76 -12.74 20.51 7.23
CA PRO A 76 -14.16 20.65 6.83
C PRO A 76 -14.78 21.98 7.29
N ALA A 77 -14.17 22.68 8.24
CA ALA A 77 -14.71 23.92 8.79
C ALA A 77 -14.30 25.18 8.00
N CYS A 78 -13.13 25.19 7.37
CA CYS A 78 -12.63 26.38 6.66
C CYS A 78 -11.97 26.09 5.30
N GLY A 79 -11.91 24.83 4.87
CA GLY A 79 -11.35 24.44 3.58
C GLY A 79 -9.81 24.46 3.50
N GLN A 80 -9.11 24.85 4.56
CA GLN A 80 -7.64 24.84 4.59
C GLN A 80 -7.11 23.44 4.25
N GLN A 81 -6.08 23.39 3.40
CA GLN A 81 -5.33 22.17 3.08
C GLN A 81 -3.92 22.28 3.63
N TRP A 82 -3.38 21.17 4.16
CA TRP A 82 -1.99 21.12 4.62
C TRP A 82 -1.47 19.68 4.67
N PRO A 83 -0.15 19.45 4.53
CA PRO A 83 0.44 18.13 4.70
C PRO A 83 0.20 17.60 6.13
N ALA A 84 -0.26 16.36 6.25
CA ALA A 84 -0.44 15.70 7.55
C ALA A 84 0.89 15.37 8.25
N SER A 85 2.02 15.47 7.53
CA SER A 85 3.39 15.30 8.04
C SER A 85 3.53 14.05 8.91
N VAL A 86 3.23 12.88 8.32
CA VAL A 86 3.39 11.57 8.96
C VAL A 86 4.60 10.83 8.38
N PRO A 87 5.33 10.04 9.19
CA PRO A 87 6.29 9.08 8.65
C PRO A 87 5.59 8.07 7.74
N MET A 88 6.21 7.72 6.62
CA MET A 88 5.63 6.78 5.66
C MET A 88 6.71 5.94 4.96
N LEU A 89 6.39 4.67 4.73
CA LEU A 89 7.19 3.78 3.90
C LEU A 89 6.57 3.65 2.50
N TYR A 90 7.39 3.84 1.47
CA TYR A 90 7.00 3.63 0.07
C TYR A 90 7.83 2.48 -0.51
N HIS A 91 7.15 1.40 -0.91
CA HIS A 91 7.76 0.24 -1.54
C HIS A 91 7.52 0.27 -3.05
N ASP A 92 8.61 0.27 -3.81
CA ASP A 92 8.62 0.19 -5.27
C ASP A 92 9.27 -1.13 -5.70
N PRO A 93 8.47 -2.20 -5.87
CA PRO A 93 9.00 -3.50 -6.26
C PRO A 93 9.56 -3.50 -7.69
N ALA A 94 9.04 -2.66 -8.58
CA ALA A 94 9.48 -2.59 -9.98
C ALA A 94 10.94 -2.13 -10.07
N ASN A 95 11.32 -1.17 -9.23
CA ASN A 95 12.70 -0.68 -9.16
C ASN A 95 13.53 -1.31 -8.02
N ARG A 96 12.95 -2.23 -7.25
CA ARG A 96 13.57 -2.89 -6.08
C ARG A 96 14.03 -1.88 -5.02
N ARG A 97 13.18 -0.91 -4.69
CA ARG A 97 13.48 0.17 -3.74
C ARG A 97 12.46 0.24 -2.62
N VAL A 98 12.93 0.67 -1.46
CA VAL A 98 12.09 1.06 -0.32
C VAL A 98 12.58 2.41 0.16
N TYR A 99 11.65 3.34 0.33
CA TYR A 99 11.91 4.67 0.83
C TYR A 99 11.18 4.84 2.17
N PHE A 100 11.88 5.34 3.18
CA PHE A 100 11.27 5.80 4.41
C PHE A 100 11.32 7.33 4.42
N ALA A 101 10.16 7.95 4.29
CA ALA A 101 10.00 9.40 4.33
C ALA A 101 9.61 9.81 5.75
N VAL A 102 10.41 10.69 6.35
CA VAL A 102 10.19 11.16 7.72
C VAL A 102 9.96 12.67 7.68
N PRO A 103 8.99 13.21 8.44
CA PRO A 103 8.79 14.65 8.55
C PRO A 103 10.06 15.36 9.02
N ALA A 104 10.35 16.52 8.44
CA ALA A 104 11.60 17.28 8.66
C ALA A 104 11.84 17.74 10.12
N ASN A 105 10.83 17.63 10.99
CA ASN A 105 10.86 18.06 12.39
C ASN A 105 10.85 16.90 13.39
N THR A 106 11.20 15.68 12.97
CA THR A 106 11.39 14.53 13.86
C THR A 106 12.85 14.42 14.29
N ASP A 107 13.09 13.96 15.53
CA ASP A 107 14.44 13.81 16.11
C ASP A 107 15.37 12.93 15.24
N GLU A 108 14.81 11.95 14.53
CA GLU A 108 15.53 11.09 13.60
C GLU A 108 16.08 11.87 12.40
N HIS A 109 15.34 12.84 11.86
CA HIS A 109 15.81 13.73 10.79
C HIS A 109 16.93 14.68 11.29
N GLN A 110 16.81 15.19 12.51
CA GLN A 110 17.77 16.16 13.07
C GLN A 110 19.18 15.58 13.26
N ARG A 111 19.30 14.26 13.50
CA ARG A 111 20.59 13.60 13.72
C ARG A 111 21.45 13.47 12.45
N HIS A 112 20.85 13.54 11.26
CA HIS A 112 21.55 13.34 9.99
C HIS A 112 21.98 14.63 9.28
N ILE A 113 21.43 15.79 9.67
CA ILE A 113 21.80 17.11 9.10
C ILE A 113 23.00 17.75 9.83
N ALA A 114 23.28 17.35 11.07
CA ALA A 114 24.32 17.96 11.90
C ALA A 114 25.76 17.41 11.68
N LYS A 115 26.08 16.92 10.49
CA LYS A 115 27.44 16.49 10.10
C LYS A 115 27.92 17.31 8.91
#